data_AF-A0A9E4YQG8-F1
#
_entry.id   AF-A0A9E4YQG8-F1
#
_cell.length_a   1.000
_cell.length_b   1.000
_cell.length_c   1.000
_cell.angle_alpha   90.00
_cell.angle_beta   90.00
_cell.angle_gamma   90.00
#
_symmetry.space_group_name_H-M   'P 1'
#
loop_
_entity.id
_entity.type
_entity.pdbx_description
1 polymer ?
#
loop_
_entity_poly.entity_id
_entity_poly.type
_entity_poly.pdbx_seq_one_letter_code
_entity_poly.pdbx_strand_id
1 'polypeptide(L)' 'MEKAGIPVAQVTAMTPVAKAVGSNRIIQAKGIVYPLGDPELPAGEEKDLRRKIVQQALDALATEGRTTP' A
#
# COMPACT_ATOMS: atom_id res chain seq x y z
N MET A 1 1.92 -6.71 -15.12
CA MET A 1 1.11 -5.50 -14.90
C MET A 1 1.91 -4.25 -15.24
N GLU A 2 2.88 -3.83 -14.42
CA GLU A 2 3.71 -2.63 -14.70
C GLU A 2 4.45 -2.71 -16.05
N LYS A 3 5.12 -3.83 -16.35
CA LYS A 3 5.79 -4.05 -17.65
C LYS A 3 4.82 -4.05 -18.85
N ALA A 4 3.53 -4.23 -18.60
CA ALA A 4 2.47 -4.18 -19.61
C ALA A 4 1.83 -2.78 -19.71
N GLY A 5 2.41 -1.76 -19.06
CA GLY A 5 1.90 -0.38 -19.07
C GLY A 5 0.75 -0.12 -18.09
N ILE A 6 0.45 -1.07 -17.20
CA ILE A 6 -0.62 -0.91 -16.20
C ILE A 6 0.01 -0.53 -14.85
N PRO A 7 -0.25 0.68 -14.33
CA PRO A 7 0.31 1.10 -13.04
C PRO A 7 -0.26 0.24 -11.90
N VAL A 8 0.59 -0.13 -10.94
CA VAL A 8 0.28 -0.96 -9.78
C VAL A 8 0.89 -0.37 -8.52
N ALA A 9 0.07 -0.24 -7.47
CA ALA A 9 0.53 -0.01 -6.10
C ALA A 9 0.36 -1.29 -5.28
N GLN A 10 1.43 -1.71 -4.61
CA GLN A 10 1.45 -2.89 -3.76
C GLN A 10 1.41 -2.48 -2.31
N VAL A 11 0.31 -2.80 -1.62
CA VAL A 11 0.20 -2.66 -0.16
C VAL A 11 0.63 -3.97 0.49
N THR A 12 1.66 -3.93 1.34
CA THR A 12 2.17 -5.16 2.00
C THR A 12 2.92 -4.86 3.30
N ALA A 13 2.92 -5.80 4.23
CA ALA A 13 3.75 -5.75 5.43
C ALA A 13 5.19 -6.21 5.15
N MET A 14 5.42 -6.94 4.06
CA MET A 14 6.71 -7.50 3.67
C MET A 14 7.41 -6.59 2.65
N THR A 15 7.59 -5.32 3.00
CA THR A 15 8.20 -4.33 2.09
C THR A 15 9.60 -4.70 1.60
N PRO A 16 10.48 -5.38 2.37
CA PRO A 16 11.77 -5.84 1.83
C PRO A 16 11.63 -6.83 0.68
N VAL A 17 10.66 -7.74 0.75
CA VAL A 17 10.41 -8.72 -0.33
C VAL A 17 9.88 -8.02 -1.56
N ALA A 18 8.93 -7.07 -1.39
CA ALA A 18 8.41 -6.27 -2.49
C ALA A 18 9.51 -5.46 -3.21
N LYS A 19 10.50 -4.94 -2.46
CA LYS A 19 11.67 -4.28 -3.04
C LYS A 19 12.54 -5.27 -3.82
N ALA A 20 12.83 -6.44 -3.25
CA ALA A 20 13.67 -7.46 -3.88
C ALA A 20 13.11 -7.96 -5.22
N VAL A 21 11.78 -8.09 -5.35
CA VAL A 21 11.12 -8.49 -6.60
C VAL A 21 10.88 -7.34 -7.58
N GLY A 22 11.31 -6.11 -7.23
CA GLY A 22 11.25 -4.96 -8.12
C GLY A 22 9.89 -4.26 -8.21
N SER A 23 9.09 -4.29 -7.14
CA SER A 23 7.82 -3.54 -7.10
C SER A 23 8.07 -2.03 -7.23
N ASN A 24 7.23 -1.32 -7.96
CA ASN A 24 7.45 0.08 -8.33
C ASN A 24 6.88 1.08 -7.32
N ARG A 25 5.81 0.71 -6.62
CA ARG A 25 5.08 1.57 -5.69
C ARG A 25 4.68 0.71 -4.50
N ILE A 26 5.37 0.89 -3.37
CA ILE A 26 5.21 0.03 -2.20
C ILE A 26 4.63 0.86 -1.05
N ILE A 27 3.47 0.43 -0.55
CA ILE A 27 2.82 1.03 0.60
C ILE A 27 2.95 0.05 1.76
N GLN A 28 3.44 0.54 2.89
CA GLN A 28 3.55 -0.25 4.11
C GLN A 28 2.15 -0.55 4.65
N ALA A 29 1.81 -1.84 4.74
CA ALA A 29 0.61 -2.29 5.43
C ALA A 29 0.77 -2.15 6.95
N LYS A 30 -0.36 -2.06 7.67
CA LYS A 30 -0.41 -2.03 9.14
C LYS A 30 0.19 -3.29 9.76
N GLY A 31 -0.08 -4.45 9.14
CA GLY A 31 0.38 -5.75 9.59
C GLY A 31 0.15 -6.84 8.54
N ILE A 32 0.57 -8.07 8.85
CA ILE A 32 0.29 -9.24 8.01
C ILE A 32 -1.19 -9.58 8.11
N VAL A 33 -1.70 -9.62 9.34
CA VAL A 33 -3.14 -9.71 9.62
C VAL A 33 -3.71 -8.29 9.61
N TYR A 34 -4.90 -8.12 9.03
CA TYR A 34 -5.55 -6.81 8.87
C TYR A 34 -4.66 -5.78 8.15
N PRO A 35 -4.23 -6.05 6.90
CA PRO A 35 -3.22 -5.22 6.23
C PRO A 35 -3.61 -3.75 6.08
N LEU A 36 -4.91 -3.47 6.00
CA LEU A 36 -5.45 -2.12 5.83
C LEU A 36 -6.14 -1.58 7.09
N GLY A 37 -6.27 -2.37 8.16
CA GLY A 37 -7.14 -2.02 9.29
C GLY A 37 -6.61 -2.53 10.61
N ASP A 38 -7.39 -2.31 11.65
CA ASP A 38 -7.04 -2.73 13.00
C ASP A 38 -8.33 -2.97 13.80
N PRO A 39 -8.64 -4.22 14.19
CA PRO A 39 -9.89 -4.54 14.89
C PRO A 39 -9.92 -4.02 16.34
N GLU A 40 -8.77 -3.61 16.90
CA GLU A 40 -8.69 -3.07 18.26
C GLU A 40 -9.06 -1.58 18.30
N LEU A 41 -9.14 -0.91 17.14
CA LEU A 41 -9.53 0.49 17.05
C LEU A 41 -11.06 0.68 17.10
N PRO A 42 -11.54 1.80 17.65
CA PRO A 42 -12.93 2.22 17.47
C PRO A 42 -13.29 2.34 15.98
N ALA A 43 -14.55 2.06 15.63
CA ALA A 43 -15.00 1.97 14.24
C ALA A 43 -14.70 3.22 13.38
N GLY A 44 -14.68 4.42 14.00
CA GLY A 44 -14.30 5.66 13.32
C GLY A 44 -12.81 5.68 12.94
N GLU A 45 -11.94 5.40 13.91
CA GLU A 45 -10.49 5.40 13.73
C GLU A 45 -10.03 4.27 12.81
N GLU A 46 -10.66 3.09 12.88
CA GLU A 46 -10.40 1.98 11.96
C GLU A 46 -10.69 2.39 10.51
N LYS A 47 -11.82 3.08 10.29
CA LYS A 47 -12.22 3.56 8.96
C LYS A 47 -11.24 4.61 8.44
N ASP A 48 -10.77 5.50 9.31
CA ASP A 48 -9.80 6.52 8.94
C ASP A 48 -8.42 5.91 8.62
N LEU A 49 -8.00 4.88 9.37
CA LEU A 49 -6.80 4.10 9.06
C LEU A 49 -6.90 3.44 7.69
N ARG A 50 -8.01 2.73 7.40
CA ARG A 50 -8.24 2.13 6.08
C ARG A 50 -8.20 3.16 4.97
N ARG A 51 -8.89 4.28 5.14
CA ARG A 51 -8.92 5.37 4.16
C ARG A 51 -7.53 5.94 3.92
N LYS A 52 -6.75 6.16 4.97
CA LYS A 52 -5.38 6.67 4.86
C LYS A 52 -4.50 5.75 4.02
N ILE A 53 -4.49 4.44 4.29
CA ILE A 53 -3.63 3.49 3.56
C ILE A 53 -4.08 3.38 2.10
N VAL A 54 -5.39 3.34 1.84
CA VAL A 54 -5.92 3.30 0.47
C VAL A 54 -5.61 4.60 -0.27
N GLN A 55 -5.75 5.76 0.38
CA GLN A 55 -5.42 7.05 -0.23
C GLN A 55 -3.94 7.10 -0.61
N GLN A 56 -3.03 6.65 0.26
CA GLN A 56 -1.60 6.55 -0.07
C GLN A 56 -1.34 5.66 -1.30
N ALA A 57 -2.08 4.56 -1.45
CA ALA A 57 -1.96 3.69 -2.62
C ALA A 57 -2.48 4.36 -3.90
N LEU A 58 -3.59 5.09 -3.82
CA LEU A 58 -4.15 5.85 -4.93
C LEU A 58 -3.24 7.02 -5.34
N ASP A 59 -2.70 7.75 -4.37
CA ASP A 59 -1.75 8.84 -4.61
C ASP A 59 -0.50 8.31 -5.31
N ALA A 60 0.03 7.17 -4.85
CA ALA A 60 1.17 6.51 -5.48
C ALA A 60 0.86 6.05 -6.92
N LEU A 61 -0.36 5.57 -7.19
CA LEU A 61 -0.81 5.22 -8.54
C LEU A 61 -0.93 6.46 -9.45
N ALA A 62 -1.36 7.58 -8.90
CA ALA A 62 -1.52 8.84 -9.64
C ALA A 62 -0.18 9.52 -9.97
N THR A 63 0.87 9.24 -9.20
CA THR A 63 2.24 9.70 -9.54
C THR A 63 2.84 8.94 -10.71
N GLU A 64 3.47 9.69 -11.61
CA GLU A 64 4.30 9.15 -12.68
C GLU A 64 5.60 8.57 -12.08
N GLY A 65 5.93 7.33 -12.44
CA GLY A 65 7.19 6.68 -12.04
C GLY A 65 7.16 5.86 -10.75
N ARG A 66 8.36 5.60 -10.21
CA ARG A 66 8.61 4.69 -9.08
C ARG A 66 8.55 5.47 -7.76
N THR A 67 7.70 5.04 -6.82
CA THR A 67 7.54 5.69 -5.49
C THR A 67 8.02 4.82 -4.33
N THR A 68 8.84 3.80 -4.62
CA THR A 68 9.44 2.97 -3.58
C THR A 68 10.40 3.77 -2.70
N PRO A 69 10.31 3.65 -1.37
CA PRO A 69 11.35 4.14 -0.46
C PRO A 69 12.62 3.26 -0.54
#